data_AF-A0A351JNB5-F1
#
_entry.id   AF-A0A351JNB5-F1
#
_cell.length_a   1.000
_cell.length_b   1.000
_cell.length_c   1.000
_cell.angle_alpha   90.00
_cell.angle_beta   90.00
_cell.angle_gamma   90.00
#
_symmetry.space_group_name_H-M   'P 1'
#
loop_
_entity.id
_entity.type
_entity.pdbx_description
1 polymer ?
#
loop_
_entity_poly.entity_id
_entity_poly.type
_entity_poly.pdbx_seq_one_letter_code
_entity_poly.pdbx_strand_id
1 'polypeptide(L)'
;MRLGIDIGSLTVKVVLLGDEEKLIASRYVPSQGTPLRTVLAILEELAARFSETRVASVGVSGSGGRFLGQLLSAPYVNELIAQSRAVARFYPQVRTVIELGGQDSKLLVLEENNGQLILADFALNTQCAAGTGSFLEQQAGRMGLTIEEFSAIAVQAEDPPYIAGRCAVFAKSDIIHLQQVGTPRAEIIGGLCMALARNFTSDVARGKPFHPPIMFQGGVSKNQGMIRAFEQVLNLEPGELIIPEHQVLMPAIGTAIIAAERDQPPGKRAPILWTDLCSKVRIALEQADRERPGGYRPLVTLTAAGDGVLIQPRDAGKTRAYLGIDVGSISTKAVLIDGEGRPLSKVYLRTQDDPLGATQRALVSLQAQMNGRLDIRGVAVTGSGRALVGSYVGADLIKNEITAQARAAVATAPEVDTIFEIGGQDAKFIRLEDGIVVDFALNKACAAGTGSFLEEQAMRLGVSIEELIQLALSAPQPV
;
A
#
# COMPACT_ATOMS: atom_id res chain seq x y z
N MET A 1 -22.04 22.73 -18.67
CA MET A 1 -21.10 22.20 -17.64
C MET A 1 -19.86 21.63 -18.32
N ARG A 2 -18.72 21.57 -17.64
CA ARG A 2 -17.43 21.11 -18.17
C ARG A 2 -16.92 19.96 -17.31
N LEU A 3 -16.55 18.84 -17.92
CA LEU A 3 -16.17 17.62 -17.22
C LEU A 3 -14.66 17.40 -17.32
N GLY A 4 -14.00 17.17 -16.19
CA GLY A 4 -12.60 16.76 -16.12
C GLY A 4 -12.50 15.40 -15.48
N ILE A 5 -11.83 14.45 -16.14
CA ILE A 5 -11.62 13.10 -15.64
C ILE A 5 -10.13 12.83 -15.56
N ASP A 6 -9.62 12.54 -14.37
CA ASP A 6 -8.24 12.11 -14.16
C ASP A 6 -8.24 10.64 -13.72
N ILE A 7 -7.71 9.76 -14.56
CA ILE A 7 -7.52 8.34 -14.22
C ILE A 7 -6.06 8.17 -13.81
N GLY A 8 -5.80 8.27 -12.51
CA GLY A 8 -4.50 7.94 -11.93
C GLY A 8 -4.31 6.44 -11.76
N SER A 9 -3.14 6.05 -11.24
CA SER A 9 -2.77 4.64 -11.12
C SER A 9 -3.60 3.86 -10.09
N LEU A 10 -4.06 4.52 -9.01
CA LEU A 10 -4.88 3.90 -7.96
C LEU A 10 -6.26 4.53 -7.80
N THR A 11 -6.50 5.72 -8.37
CA THR A 11 -7.74 6.48 -8.15
C THR A 11 -8.26 7.09 -9.43
N VAL A 12 -9.58 7.26 -9.48
CA VAL A 12 -10.30 8.04 -10.48
C VAL A 12 -10.80 9.31 -9.82
N LYS A 13 -10.46 10.46 -10.39
CA LYS A 13 -11.01 11.75 -10.00
C LYS A 13 -11.90 12.26 -11.13
N VAL A 14 -13.11 12.67 -10.80
CA VAL A 14 -14.02 13.32 -11.75
C VAL A 14 -14.47 14.64 -11.16
N VAL A 15 -14.43 15.69 -11.95
CA VAL A 15 -14.94 17.01 -11.57
C VAL A 15 -15.88 17.55 -12.61
N LEU A 16 -16.94 18.19 -12.15
CA LEU A 16 -17.92 18.88 -12.96
C LEU A 16 -17.87 20.36 -12.61
N LEU A 17 -17.39 21.17 -13.56
CA LEU A 17 -17.34 22.62 -13.42
C LEU A 17 -18.56 23.27 -14.08
N GLY A 18 -19.12 24.25 -13.39
CA GLY A 18 -20.18 25.13 -13.88
C GLY A 18 -19.60 26.34 -14.60
N ASP A 19 -20.38 27.41 -14.60
CA ASP A 19 -19.93 28.72 -15.06
C ASP A 19 -18.88 29.30 -14.11
N GLU A 20 -18.02 30.18 -14.66
CA GLU A 20 -16.89 30.79 -13.94
C GLU A 20 -15.97 29.76 -13.25
N GLU A 21 -15.92 28.53 -13.76
CA GLU A 21 -15.09 27.42 -13.25
C GLU A 21 -15.43 26.99 -11.82
N LYS A 22 -16.63 27.31 -11.33
CA LYS A 22 -17.13 26.86 -10.02
C LYS A 22 -17.27 25.33 -10.01
N LEU A 23 -16.73 24.68 -8.98
CA LEU A 23 -16.90 23.24 -8.77
C LEU A 23 -18.36 22.92 -8.36
N ILE A 24 -19.08 22.18 -9.19
CA ILE A 24 -20.49 21.79 -8.96
C ILE A 24 -20.59 20.41 -8.33
N ALA A 25 -19.75 19.47 -8.79
CA ALA A 25 -19.66 18.14 -8.24
C ALA A 25 -18.24 17.58 -8.43
N SER A 26 -17.83 16.69 -7.53
CA SER A 26 -16.56 15.98 -7.65
C SER A 26 -16.65 14.59 -7.04
N ARG A 27 -15.82 13.67 -7.55
CA ARG A 27 -15.61 12.34 -7.01
C ARG A 27 -14.11 12.05 -6.98
N TYR A 28 -13.67 11.41 -5.90
CA TYR A 28 -12.33 10.85 -5.73
C TYR A 28 -12.52 9.43 -5.21
N VAL A 29 -12.33 8.44 -6.07
CA VAL A 29 -12.68 7.05 -5.78
C VAL A 29 -11.50 6.14 -6.13
N PRO A 30 -11.12 5.19 -5.25
CA PRO A 30 -10.17 4.14 -5.59
C PRO A 30 -10.64 3.34 -6.81
N SER A 31 -9.74 3.06 -7.76
CA SER A 31 -10.11 2.29 -8.96
C SER A 31 -10.24 0.80 -8.67
N GLN A 32 -9.55 0.29 -7.64
CA GLN A 32 -9.50 -1.14 -7.28
C GLN A 32 -9.22 -2.04 -8.49
N GLY A 33 -8.31 -1.61 -9.37
CA GLY A 33 -7.96 -2.34 -10.59
C GLY A 33 -9.02 -2.28 -11.71
N THR A 34 -10.14 -1.55 -11.53
CA THR A 34 -11.23 -1.47 -12.51
C THR A 34 -11.55 -0.02 -12.95
N PRO A 35 -10.57 0.78 -13.39
CA PRO A 35 -10.73 2.22 -13.58
C PRO A 35 -11.88 2.62 -14.52
N LEU A 36 -12.13 1.88 -15.60
CA LEU A 36 -13.24 2.19 -16.51
C LEU A 36 -14.62 1.89 -15.90
N ARG A 37 -14.73 0.84 -15.07
CA ARG A 37 -15.96 0.55 -14.32
C ARG A 37 -16.23 1.64 -13.29
N THR A 38 -15.19 2.10 -12.59
CA THR A 38 -15.27 3.23 -11.66
C THR A 38 -15.71 4.51 -12.37
N VAL A 39 -15.14 4.83 -13.54
CA VAL A 39 -15.57 5.97 -14.35
C VAL A 39 -17.04 5.84 -14.75
N LEU A 40 -17.48 4.68 -15.25
CA LEU A 40 -18.87 4.46 -15.64
C LEU A 40 -19.83 4.72 -14.47
N ALA A 41 -19.55 4.14 -13.30
CA ALA A 41 -20.39 4.34 -12.10
C ALA A 41 -20.51 5.82 -11.72
N ILE A 42 -19.40 6.57 -11.77
CA ILE A 42 -19.41 8.01 -11.49
C ILE A 42 -20.21 8.77 -12.56
N LEU A 43 -20.05 8.41 -13.85
CA LEU A 43 -20.80 9.06 -14.92
C LEU A 43 -22.30 8.78 -14.82
N GLU A 44 -22.71 7.56 -14.46
CA GLU A 44 -24.12 7.21 -14.23
C GLU A 44 -24.71 7.97 -13.04
N GLU A 45 -23.96 8.11 -11.95
CA GLU A 45 -24.35 8.93 -10.81
C GLU A 45 -24.55 10.40 -11.21
N LEU A 46 -23.60 10.98 -11.94
CA LEU A 46 -23.71 12.37 -12.42
C LEU A 46 -24.85 12.53 -13.44
N ALA A 47 -25.07 11.55 -14.31
CA ALA A 47 -26.16 11.51 -15.27
C ALA A 47 -27.53 11.52 -14.56
N ALA A 48 -27.67 10.74 -13.49
CA ALA A 48 -28.90 10.70 -12.70
C ALA A 48 -29.16 12.04 -11.98
N ARG A 49 -28.11 12.68 -11.46
CA ARG A 49 -28.22 13.95 -10.72
C ARG A 49 -28.42 15.17 -11.63
N PHE A 50 -27.88 15.14 -12.85
CA PHE A 50 -27.85 16.28 -13.77
C PHE A 50 -28.46 15.95 -15.15
N SER A 51 -29.50 15.11 -15.16
CA SER A 51 -30.13 14.53 -16.35
C SER A 51 -30.61 15.55 -17.39
N GLU A 52 -31.08 16.73 -16.95
CA GLU A 52 -31.55 17.80 -17.83
C GLU A 52 -30.42 18.69 -18.40
N THR A 53 -29.19 18.48 -17.93
CA THR A 53 -28.04 19.29 -18.32
C THR A 53 -27.21 18.62 -19.41
N ARG A 54 -26.47 19.44 -20.16
CA ARG A 54 -25.54 18.95 -21.18
C ARG A 54 -24.10 19.25 -20.80
N VAL A 55 -23.22 18.35 -21.21
CA VAL A 55 -21.78 18.48 -21.02
C VAL A 55 -21.22 19.21 -22.23
N ALA A 56 -20.74 20.44 -22.03
CA ALA A 56 -20.18 21.28 -23.08
C ALA A 56 -18.82 20.76 -23.54
N SER A 57 -17.96 20.37 -22.60
CA SER A 57 -16.65 19.81 -22.89
C SER A 57 -16.29 18.69 -21.92
N VAL A 58 -15.48 17.74 -22.40
CA VAL A 58 -14.88 16.68 -21.59
C VAL A 58 -13.38 16.71 -21.83
N GLY A 59 -12.59 16.72 -20.76
CA GLY A 59 -11.15 16.50 -20.80
C GLY A 59 -10.79 15.25 -20.02
N VAL A 60 -9.71 14.58 -20.43
CA VAL A 60 -9.16 13.44 -19.70
C VAL A 60 -7.66 13.61 -19.42
N SER A 61 -7.20 13.14 -18.26
CA SER A 61 -5.79 13.12 -17.85
C SER A 61 -5.44 11.87 -17.05
N GLY A 62 -4.20 11.80 -16.55
CA GLY A 62 -3.69 10.68 -15.76
C GLY A 62 -3.13 9.54 -16.63
N SER A 63 -2.56 8.53 -15.98
CA SER A 63 -1.92 7.38 -16.61
C SER A 63 -2.90 6.51 -17.41
N GLY A 64 -4.14 6.34 -16.92
CA GLY A 64 -5.21 5.62 -17.61
C GLY A 64 -6.06 6.48 -18.55
N GLY A 65 -5.81 7.78 -18.62
CA GLY A 65 -6.68 8.73 -19.33
C GLY A 65 -6.66 8.61 -20.85
N ARG A 66 -5.55 8.16 -21.47
CA ARG A 66 -5.41 8.14 -22.94
C ARG A 66 -6.45 7.26 -23.62
N PHE A 67 -6.64 6.06 -23.09
CA PHE A 67 -7.63 5.10 -23.61
C PHE A 67 -9.04 5.67 -23.50
N LEU A 68 -9.40 6.24 -22.35
CA LEU A 68 -10.70 6.90 -22.16
C LEU A 68 -10.88 8.10 -23.12
N GLY A 69 -9.83 8.88 -23.37
CA GLY A 69 -9.87 10.02 -24.28
C GLY A 69 -10.20 9.61 -25.71
N GLN A 70 -9.58 8.53 -26.19
CA GLN A 70 -9.90 7.96 -27.50
C GLN A 70 -11.36 7.51 -27.56
N LEU A 71 -11.81 6.78 -26.54
CA LEU A 71 -13.19 6.27 -26.46
C LEU A 71 -14.24 7.39 -26.45
N LEU A 72 -14.00 8.45 -25.68
CA LEU A 72 -14.93 9.57 -25.54
C LEU A 72 -14.77 10.63 -26.64
N SER A 73 -13.74 10.52 -27.49
CA SER A 73 -13.31 11.58 -28.40
C SER A 73 -12.97 12.90 -27.67
N ALA A 74 -12.47 12.75 -26.44
CA ALA A 74 -12.11 13.84 -25.54
C ALA A 74 -10.60 14.13 -25.64
N PRO A 75 -10.16 15.40 -25.60
CA PRO A 75 -8.75 15.73 -25.55
C PRO A 75 -8.07 15.12 -24.31
N TYR A 76 -6.96 14.43 -24.56
CA TYR A 76 -6.03 14.06 -23.50
C TYR A 76 -5.16 15.27 -23.13
N VAL A 77 -5.10 15.56 -21.84
CA VAL A 77 -4.29 16.63 -21.25
C VAL A 77 -3.21 15.98 -20.39
N ASN A 78 -1.97 16.42 -20.55
CA ASN A 78 -0.87 15.99 -19.69
C ASN A 78 -1.15 16.46 -18.24
N GLU A 79 -1.01 15.55 -17.28
CA GLU A 79 -1.32 15.81 -15.86
C GLU A 79 -0.55 16.99 -15.27
N LEU A 80 0.74 17.15 -15.61
CA LEU A 80 1.57 18.26 -15.11
C LEU A 80 1.03 19.60 -15.59
N ILE A 81 0.62 19.66 -16.86
CA ILE A 81 0.06 20.86 -17.48
C ILE A 81 -1.32 21.17 -16.88
N ALA A 82 -2.16 20.14 -16.69
CA ALA A 82 -3.45 20.30 -16.05
C ALA A 82 -3.29 20.86 -14.62
N GLN A 83 -2.45 20.24 -13.80
CA GLN A 83 -2.20 20.69 -12.44
C GLN A 83 -1.64 22.12 -12.41
N SER A 84 -0.66 22.43 -13.25
CA SER A 84 -0.10 23.78 -13.37
C SER A 84 -1.17 24.81 -13.75
N ARG A 85 -2.11 24.46 -14.64
CA ARG A 85 -3.21 25.35 -15.02
C ARG A 85 -4.17 25.60 -13.87
N ALA A 86 -4.53 24.59 -13.09
CA ALA A 86 -5.36 24.75 -11.91
C ALA A 86 -4.67 25.65 -10.87
N VAL A 87 -3.37 25.46 -10.63
CA VAL A 87 -2.58 26.29 -9.72
C VAL A 87 -2.53 27.75 -10.21
N ALA A 88 -2.22 27.98 -11.49
CA ALA A 88 -2.21 29.32 -12.07
C ALA A 88 -3.55 30.06 -11.93
N ARG A 89 -4.66 29.32 -11.94
CA ARG A 89 -6.01 29.89 -11.87
C ARG A 89 -6.44 30.28 -10.46
N PHE A 90 -6.16 29.43 -9.48
CA PHE A 90 -6.68 29.57 -8.11
C PHE A 90 -5.63 30.04 -7.09
N TYR A 91 -4.35 29.85 -7.39
CA TYR A 91 -3.24 30.16 -6.49
C TYR A 91 -2.04 30.76 -7.26
N PRO A 92 -2.22 31.92 -7.92
CA PRO A 92 -1.21 32.54 -8.78
C PRO A 92 0.08 32.94 -8.05
N GLN A 93 0.08 32.98 -6.71
CA GLN A 93 1.24 33.25 -5.87
C GLN A 93 2.19 32.05 -5.70
N VAL A 94 1.74 30.82 -5.97
CA VAL A 94 2.55 29.61 -5.77
C VAL A 94 3.61 29.49 -6.85
N ARG A 95 4.83 29.11 -6.45
CA ARG A 95 5.98 28.90 -7.35
C ARG A 95 6.51 27.46 -7.32
N THR A 96 6.19 26.70 -6.29
CA THR A 96 6.57 25.28 -6.20
C THR A 96 5.37 24.43 -5.82
N VAL A 97 5.16 23.33 -6.54
CA VAL A 97 4.13 22.33 -6.23
C VAL A 97 4.79 21.00 -5.92
N ILE A 98 4.48 20.46 -4.76
CA ILE A 98 4.78 19.08 -4.35
C ILE A 98 3.49 18.30 -4.54
N GLU A 99 3.50 17.23 -5.33
CA GLU A 99 2.39 16.29 -5.41
C GLU A 99 2.88 14.91 -4.98
N LEU A 100 2.26 14.32 -3.96
CA LEU A 100 2.46 12.92 -3.61
C LEU A 100 1.17 12.14 -3.84
N GLY A 101 1.17 11.35 -4.91
CA GLY A 101 0.12 10.44 -5.28
C GLY A 101 0.28 9.06 -4.63
N GLY A 102 -0.53 8.11 -5.08
CA GLY A 102 -0.49 6.74 -4.58
C GLY A 102 0.73 5.94 -5.05
N GLN A 103 1.22 6.18 -6.27
CA GLN A 103 2.32 5.43 -6.89
C GLN A 103 3.41 6.30 -7.52
N ASP A 104 3.21 7.61 -7.56
CA ASP A 104 4.18 8.55 -8.08
C ASP A 104 4.23 9.80 -7.19
N SER A 105 5.31 10.54 -7.34
CA SER A 105 5.50 11.83 -6.73
C SER A 105 6.14 12.79 -7.71
N LYS A 106 5.77 14.07 -7.60
CA LYS A 106 6.07 15.09 -8.58
C LYS A 106 6.46 16.39 -7.90
N LEU A 107 7.44 17.06 -8.48
CA LEU A 107 7.78 18.45 -8.19
C LEU A 107 7.50 19.27 -9.44
N LEU A 108 6.75 20.36 -9.30
CA LEU A 108 6.60 21.37 -10.34
C LEU A 108 7.22 22.68 -9.87
N VAL A 109 7.99 23.32 -10.75
CA VAL A 109 8.52 24.66 -10.56
C VAL A 109 7.82 25.57 -11.57
N LEU A 110 7.13 26.57 -11.05
CA LEU A 110 6.33 27.51 -11.82
C LEU A 110 7.00 28.88 -11.83
N GLU A 111 7.03 29.51 -13.00
CA GLU A 111 7.57 30.85 -13.18
C GLU A 111 6.55 31.74 -13.87
N GLU A 112 6.63 33.04 -13.57
CA GLU A 112 5.80 34.03 -14.23
C GLU A 112 6.45 34.49 -15.53
N ASN A 113 5.74 34.34 -16.63
CA ASN A 113 6.16 34.79 -17.95
C ASN A 113 5.02 35.58 -18.60
N ASN A 114 5.26 36.85 -18.91
CA ASN A 114 4.28 37.76 -19.50
C ASN A 114 2.93 37.82 -18.73
N GLY A 115 3.00 37.83 -17.39
CA GLY A 115 1.82 37.85 -16.52
C GLY A 115 1.04 36.52 -16.48
N GLN A 116 1.60 35.44 -17.03
CA GLN A 116 1.03 34.10 -16.95
C GLN A 116 1.99 33.19 -16.18
N LEU A 117 1.42 32.41 -15.25
CA LEU A 117 2.18 31.39 -14.54
C LEU A 117 2.33 30.15 -15.44
N ILE A 118 3.58 29.79 -15.77
CA ILE A 118 3.93 28.67 -16.64
C ILE A 118 4.75 27.62 -15.89
N LEU A 119 4.70 26.37 -16.35
CA LEU A 119 5.56 25.31 -15.86
C LEU A 119 6.97 25.48 -16.44
N ALA A 120 7.91 25.94 -15.61
CA ALA A 120 9.31 26.17 -16.01
C ALA A 120 10.14 24.89 -15.94
N ASP A 121 9.93 24.09 -14.90
CA ASP A 121 10.69 22.87 -14.67
C ASP A 121 9.85 21.85 -13.88
N PHE A 122 10.19 20.58 -13.97
CA PHE A 122 9.54 19.52 -13.21
C PHE A 122 10.52 18.39 -12.86
N ALA A 123 10.14 17.60 -11.86
CA ALA A 123 10.75 16.32 -11.55
C ALA A 123 9.68 15.30 -11.18
N LEU A 124 9.94 14.02 -11.47
CA LEU A 124 8.98 12.96 -11.25
C LEU A 124 9.68 11.67 -10.85
N ASN A 125 9.08 10.94 -9.91
CA ASN A 125 9.46 9.60 -9.53
C ASN A 125 8.26 8.67 -9.74
N THR A 126 8.42 7.74 -10.69
CA THR A 126 7.41 6.73 -11.06
C THR A 126 7.91 5.30 -10.88
N GLN A 127 9.18 5.12 -10.49
CA GLN A 127 9.84 3.81 -10.43
C GLN A 127 9.88 3.24 -9.01
N CYS A 128 9.89 4.10 -7.98
CA CYS A 128 10.03 3.67 -6.61
C CYS A 128 8.77 3.99 -5.80
N ALA A 129 8.14 2.94 -5.23
CA ALA A 129 7.03 3.10 -4.30
C ALA A 129 7.45 3.80 -2.99
N ALA A 130 8.75 3.74 -2.64
CA ALA A 130 9.30 4.46 -1.50
C ALA A 130 9.20 5.97 -1.78
N GLY A 131 8.40 6.68 -0.98
CA GLY A 131 8.09 8.10 -1.21
C GLY A 131 6.69 8.38 -1.77
N THR A 132 5.78 7.41 -1.78
CA THR A 132 4.40 7.56 -2.27
C THR A 132 3.37 7.17 -1.20
N GLY A 133 2.10 7.51 -1.43
CA GLY A 133 1.01 7.16 -0.52
C GLY A 133 0.85 5.66 -0.29
N SER A 134 1.08 4.83 -1.32
CA SER A 134 1.00 3.37 -1.17
C SER A 134 2.00 2.81 -0.16
N PHE A 135 3.15 3.45 0.02
CA PHE A 135 4.12 3.04 1.03
C PHE A 135 3.63 3.37 2.46
N LEU A 136 2.99 4.53 2.65
CA LEU A 136 2.40 4.89 3.94
C LEU A 136 1.22 3.97 4.28
N GLU A 137 0.33 3.70 3.32
CA GLU A 137 -0.78 2.74 3.48
C GLU A 137 -0.25 1.34 3.82
N GLN A 138 0.82 0.91 3.14
CA GLN A 138 1.46 -0.37 3.43
C GLN A 138 1.99 -0.41 4.87
N GLN A 139 2.69 0.64 5.33
CA GLN A 139 3.20 0.64 6.69
C GLN A 139 2.03 0.68 7.68
N ALA A 140 1.03 1.54 7.48
CA ALA A 140 -0.17 1.60 8.32
C ALA A 140 -0.83 0.21 8.46
N GLY A 141 -1.13 -0.46 7.35
CA GLY A 141 -1.76 -1.79 7.36
C GLY A 141 -0.93 -2.85 8.08
N ARG A 142 0.41 -2.82 7.93
CA ARG A 142 1.30 -3.70 8.70
C ARG A 142 1.23 -3.47 10.20
N MET A 143 1.12 -2.20 10.58
CA MET A 143 0.93 -1.84 11.99
C MET A 143 -0.50 -2.12 12.47
N GLY A 144 -1.41 -2.56 11.60
CA GLY A 144 -2.82 -2.72 11.94
C GLY A 144 -3.53 -1.39 12.15
N LEU A 145 -3.14 -0.35 11.41
CA LEU A 145 -3.76 0.97 11.40
C LEU A 145 -4.43 1.25 10.07
N THR A 146 -5.51 2.02 10.13
CA THR A 146 -5.96 2.84 9.01
C THR A 146 -4.96 3.96 8.70
N ILE A 147 -5.01 4.51 7.49
CA ILE A 147 -4.12 5.62 7.11
C ILE A 147 -4.45 6.90 7.91
N GLU A 148 -5.70 7.05 8.34
CA GLU A 148 -6.18 8.13 9.19
C GLU A 148 -5.59 8.04 10.61
N GLU A 149 -5.62 6.85 11.22
CA GLU A 149 -4.98 6.62 12.53
C GLU A 149 -3.46 6.81 12.45
N PHE A 150 -2.83 6.31 11.38
CA PHE A 150 -1.40 6.52 11.13
C PHE A 150 -1.08 8.02 11.10
N SER A 151 -1.87 8.82 10.38
CA SER A 151 -1.71 10.28 10.31
C SER A 151 -1.87 10.94 11.69
N ALA A 152 -2.86 10.53 12.48
CA ALA A 152 -3.13 11.10 13.80
C ALA A 152 -2.05 10.74 14.84
N ILE A 153 -1.44 9.56 14.72
CA ILE A 153 -0.34 9.13 15.58
C ILE A 153 0.98 9.83 15.19
N ALA A 154 1.21 10.04 13.90
CA ALA A 154 2.45 10.66 13.39
C ALA A 154 2.77 12.02 14.02
N VAL A 155 1.74 12.84 14.26
CA VAL A 155 1.90 14.18 14.83
C VAL A 155 2.18 14.18 16.33
N GLN A 156 2.07 13.04 17.00
CA GLN A 156 2.39 12.89 18.44
C GLN A 156 3.88 12.65 18.67
N ALA A 157 4.68 12.44 17.61
CA ALA A 157 6.12 12.27 17.72
C ALA A 157 6.79 13.54 18.28
N GLU A 158 7.63 13.36 19.29
CA GLU A 158 8.42 14.42 19.92
C GLU A 158 9.88 14.35 19.45
N ASP A 159 10.47 13.15 19.39
CA ASP A 159 11.85 12.88 19.00
C ASP A 159 11.95 11.73 17.96
N PRO A 160 11.51 11.97 16.71
CA PRO A 160 11.40 10.92 15.71
C PRO A 160 12.80 10.42 15.30
N PRO A 161 13.08 9.10 15.38
CA PRO A 161 14.38 8.55 15.02
C PRO A 161 14.68 8.74 13.54
N TYR A 162 15.98 8.75 13.22
CA TYR A 162 16.42 8.72 11.84
C TYR A 162 16.12 7.36 11.21
N ILE A 163 15.21 7.35 10.23
CA ILE A 163 14.98 6.23 9.33
C ILE A 163 15.60 6.57 7.97
N ALA A 164 16.40 5.65 7.41
CA ALA A 164 17.13 5.90 6.18
C ALA A 164 16.20 6.09 4.98
N GLY A 165 15.08 5.37 4.94
CA GLY A 165 13.96 5.62 4.03
C GLY A 165 14.19 5.35 2.54
N ARG A 166 15.43 5.21 2.05
CA ARG A 166 15.81 5.19 0.62
C ARG A 166 15.05 4.18 -0.24
N CYS A 167 14.69 3.04 0.35
CA CYS A 167 13.86 2.02 -0.26
C CYS A 167 12.87 1.53 0.78
N ALA A 168 11.68 1.12 0.32
CA ALA A 168 10.66 0.54 1.18
C ALA A 168 11.22 -0.62 2.01
N VAL A 169 12.14 -1.40 1.43
CA VAL A 169 12.79 -2.54 2.08
C VAL A 169 13.67 -2.10 3.25
N PHE A 170 14.57 -1.14 3.04
CA PHE A 170 15.45 -0.66 4.12
C PHE A 170 14.66 0.06 5.20
N ALA A 171 13.66 0.86 4.81
CA ALA A 171 12.75 1.49 5.76
C ALA A 171 12.04 0.44 6.64
N LYS A 172 11.61 -0.69 6.05
CA LYS A 172 11.02 -1.80 6.81
C LYS A 172 12.04 -2.41 7.80
N SER A 173 13.29 -2.61 7.38
CA SER A 173 14.32 -3.15 8.26
C SER A 173 14.59 -2.23 9.46
N ASP A 174 14.66 -0.92 9.22
CA ASP A 174 14.84 0.08 10.29
C ASP A 174 13.63 0.06 11.25
N ILE A 175 12.41 0.05 10.72
CA ILE A 175 11.17 -0.02 11.53
C ILE A 175 11.17 -1.27 12.41
N ILE A 176 11.49 -2.44 11.87
CA ILE A 176 11.53 -3.70 12.62
C ILE A 176 12.57 -3.62 13.73
N HIS A 177 13.74 -3.08 13.45
CA HIS A 177 14.78 -2.92 14.46
C HIS A 177 14.30 -1.99 15.60
N LEU A 178 13.72 -0.84 15.25
CA LEU A 178 13.17 0.13 16.21
C LEU A 178 12.05 -0.51 17.07
N GLN A 179 11.18 -1.31 16.47
CA GLN A 179 10.16 -2.07 17.20
C GLN A 179 10.79 -3.08 18.17
N GLN A 180 11.83 -3.80 17.75
CA GLN A 180 12.50 -4.80 18.57
C GLN A 180 13.20 -4.21 19.80
N VAL A 181 13.68 -2.98 19.71
CA VAL A 181 14.28 -2.26 20.85
C VAL A 181 13.26 -1.46 21.66
N GLY A 182 11.97 -1.55 21.31
CA GLY A 182 10.88 -0.94 22.07
C GLY A 182 10.64 0.55 21.81
N THR A 183 11.08 1.08 20.66
CA THR A 183 10.84 2.48 20.30
C THR A 183 9.33 2.78 20.24
N PRO A 184 8.85 3.89 20.82
CA PRO A 184 7.44 4.24 20.78
C PRO A 184 6.91 4.36 19.35
N ARG A 185 5.69 3.89 19.16
CA ARG A 185 5.04 3.84 17.84
C ARG A 185 4.92 5.20 17.16
N ALA A 186 4.56 6.24 17.93
CA ALA A 186 4.47 7.61 17.44
C ALA A 186 5.79 8.08 16.83
N GLU A 187 6.90 7.80 17.50
CA GLU A 187 8.24 8.16 17.03
C GLU A 187 8.60 7.45 15.73
N ILE A 188 8.37 6.13 15.65
CA ILE A 188 8.62 5.36 14.42
C ILE A 188 7.83 5.94 13.23
N ILE A 189 6.55 6.24 13.44
CA ILE A 189 5.66 6.80 12.40
C ILE A 189 6.12 8.21 12.01
N GLY A 190 6.46 9.07 12.97
CA GLY A 190 7.01 10.40 12.70
C GLY A 190 8.33 10.35 11.94
N GLY A 191 9.25 9.47 12.35
CA GLY A 191 10.53 9.23 11.69
C GLY A 191 10.36 8.75 10.25
N LEU A 192 9.30 7.98 9.98
CA LEU A 192 8.95 7.53 8.64
C LEU A 192 8.47 8.68 7.76
N CYS A 193 7.57 9.54 8.26
CA CYS A 193 7.13 10.73 7.53
C CYS A 193 8.31 11.66 7.21
N MET A 194 9.21 11.86 8.18
CA MET A 194 10.45 12.63 8.01
C MET A 194 11.36 12.01 6.95
N ALA A 195 11.50 10.67 6.94
CA ALA A 195 12.28 9.97 5.93
C ALA A 195 11.70 10.17 4.52
N LEU A 196 10.37 10.12 4.37
CA LEU A 196 9.71 10.33 3.08
C LEU A 196 9.90 11.75 2.56
N ALA A 197 9.73 12.76 3.41
CA ALA A 197 9.97 14.15 3.04
C ALA A 197 11.43 14.36 2.61
N ARG A 198 12.41 13.83 3.37
CA ARG A 198 13.84 13.88 2.99
C ARG A 198 14.09 13.22 1.64
N ASN A 199 13.58 12.03 1.41
CA ASN A 199 13.76 11.33 0.13
C ASN A 199 13.11 12.08 -1.03
N PHE A 200 11.97 12.73 -0.80
CA PHE A 200 11.38 13.58 -1.83
C PHE A 200 12.35 14.71 -2.22
N THR A 201 12.96 15.39 -1.23
CA THR A 201 13.93 16.45 -1.51
C THR A 201 15.21 15.95 -2.19
N SER A 202 15.73 14.77 -1.82
CA SER A 202 16.96 14.25 -2.42
C SER A 202 16.73 13.60 -3.79
N ASP A 203 15.71 12.75 -3.90
CA ASP A 203 15.59 11.79 -5.02
C ASP A 203 14.65 12.29 -6.11
N VAL A 204 13.60 13.05 -5.73
CA VAL A 204 12.66 13.66 -6.66
C VAL A 204 13.13 15.04 -7.04
N ALA A 205 13.30 15.94 -6.06
CA ALA A 205 13.66 17.33 -6.35
C ALA A 205 15.09 17.46 -6.88
N ARG A 206 16.02 16.58 -6.48
CA ARG A 206 17.40 16.51 -7.01
C ARG A 206 18.12 17.87 -7.06
N GLY A 207 17.99 18.65 -5.99
CA GLY A 207 18.61 19.97 -5.87
C GLY A 207 17.87 21.12 -6.57
N LYS A 208 16.69 20.88 -7.17
CA LYS A 208 15.82 21.96 -7.65
C LYS A 208 15.39 22.85 -6.46
N PRO A 209 15.29 24.17 -6.65
CA PRO A 209 14.93 25.09 -5.59
C PRO A 209 13.45 24.94 -5.20
N PHE A 210 13.18 25.18 -3.92
CA PHE A 210 11.83 25.31 -3.39
C PHE A 210 11.56 26.79 -3.10
N HIS A 211 10.49 27.33 -3.68
CA HIS A 211 10.13 28.75 -3.57
C HIS A 211 8.80 28.88 -2.83
N PRO A 212 8.82 29.31 -1.55
CA PRO A 212 7.62 29.65 -0.81
C PRO A 212 6.79 30.77 -1.48
N PRO A 213 5.44 30.72 -1.41
CA PRO A 213 4.67 29.64 -0.82
C PRO A 213 4.68 28.37 -1.71
N ILE A 214 4.88 27.22 -1.06
CA ILE A 214 4.89 25.90 -1.67
C ILE A 214 3.49 25.30 -1.55
N MET A 215 2.98 24.69 -2.61
CA MET A 215 1.71 23.97 -2.56
C MET A 215 1.93 22.47 -2.44
N PHE A 216 1.28 21.82 -1.47
CA PHE A 216 1.33 20.36 -1.32
C PHE A 216 -0.02 19.73 -1.68
N GLN A 217 0.00 18.86 -2.69
CA GLN A 217 -1.17 18.23 -3.32
C GLN A 217 -1.08 16.69 -3.31
N GLY A 218 -2.16 16.05 -3.77
CA GLY A 218 -2.27 14.59 -3.88
C GLY A 218 -2.86 13.95 -2.63
N GLY A 219 -3.07 12.63 -2.64
CA GLY A 219 -3.72 11.93 -1.53
C GLY A 219 -2.94 12.05 -0.21
N VAL A 220 -1.61 12.08 -0.29
CA VAL A 220 -0.72 12.14 0.87
C VAL A 220 -0.77 13.50 1.58
N SER A 221 -1.19 14.56 0.89
CA SER A 221 -1.39 15.89 1.52
C SER A 221 -2.49 15.91 2.58
N LYS A 222 -3.27 14.82 2.76
CA LYS A 222 -4.20 14.66 3.89
C LYS A 222 -3.51 14.23 5.18
N ASN A 223 -2.31 13.64 5.07
CA ASN A 223 -1.57 13.08 6.20
C ASN A 223 -0.84 14.21 6.94
N GLN A 224 -1.29 14.48 8.17
CA GLN A 224 -0.76 15.55 9.02
C GLN A 224 0.71 15.34 9.40
N GLY A 225 1.14 14.08 9.56
CA GLY A 225 2.54 13.74 9.75
C GLY A 225 3.42 14.13 8.56
N MET A 226 2.92 13.96 7.33
CA MET A 226 3.63 14.37 6.12
C MET A 226 3.66 15.88 5.93
N ILE A 227 2.59 16.59 6.31
CA ILE A 227 2.58 18.07 6.33
C ILE A 227 3.68 18.57 7.28
N ARG A 228 3.65 18.15 8.55
CA ARG A 228 4.67 18.50 9.56
C ARG A 228 6.08 18.12 9.10
N ALA A 229 6.23 16.97 8.44
CA ALA A 229 7.52 16.52 7.94
C ALA A 229 8.05 17.42 6.81
N PHE A 230 7.22 17.85 5.86
CA PHE A 230 7.64 18.78 4.82
C PHE A 230 7.98 20.15 5.38
N GLU A 231 7.19 20.68 6.33
CA GLU A 231 7.48 21.94 7.01
C GLU A 231 8.85 21.91 7.68
N GLN A 232 9.17 20.83 8.40
CA GLN A 232 10.45 20.69 9.08
C GLN A 232 11.63 20.44 8.11
N VAL A 233 11.48 19.52 7.15
CA VAL A 233 12.57 19.17 6.21
C VAL A 233 12.93 20.35 5.30
N LEU A 234 11.94 21.16 4.92
CA LEU A 234 12.14 22.33 4.06
C LEU A 234 12.40 23.62 4.86
N ASN A 235 12.38 23.57 6.20
CA ASN A 235 12.53 24.72 7.10
C ASN A 235 11.54 25.86 6.76
N LEU A 236 10.26 25.53 6.63
CA LEU A 236 9.21 26.48 6.27
C LEU A 236 8.65 27.21 7.49
N GLU A 237 8.37 28.48 7.32
CA GLU A 237 7.64 29.29 8.30
C GLU A 237 6.13 28.99 8.25
N PRO A 238 5.38 29.25 9.33
CA PRO A 238 3.94 29.05 9.36
C PRO A 238 3.22 29.77 8.21
N GLY A 239 2.48 29.02 7.40
CA GLY A 239 1.74 29.53 6.24
C GLY A 239 2.49 29.48 4.90
N GLU A 240 3.76 29.09 4.89
CA GLU A 240 4.53 28.90 3.64
C GLU A 240 4.21 27.60 2.92
N LEU A 241 3.64 26.61 3.61
CA LEU A 241 3.11 25.38 3.00
C LEU A 241 1.59 25.49 2.85
N ILE A 242 1.12 25.58 1.60
CA ILE A 242 -0.29 25.70 1.25
C ILE A 242 -0.86 24.31 0.92
N ILE A 243 -1.92 23.94 1.63
CA ILE A 243 -2.79 22.80 1.27
C ILE A 243 -4.05 23.36 0.60
N PRO A 244 -4.26 23.15 -0.71
CA PRO A 244 -5.41 23.73 -1.41
C PRO A 244 -6.71 23.00 -1.06
N GLU A 245 -7.85 23.69 -1.12
CA GLU A 245 -9.17 23.15 -0.75
C GLU A 245 -9.53 21.86 -1.53
N HIS A 246 -9.05 21.74 -2.76
CA HIS A 246 -9.30 20.60 -3.64
C HIS A 246 -8.01 19.81 -3.95
N GLN A 247 -7.15 19.62 -2.95
CA GLN A 247 -5.81 19.01 -3.05
C GLN A 247 -5.69 17.68 -3.83
N VAL A 248 -6.74 16.86 -3.90
CA VAL A 248 -6.73 15.60 -4.66
C VAL A 248 -7.31 15.72 -6.08
N LEU A 249 -7.93 16.86 -6.41
CA LEU A 249 -8.69 17.08 -7.63
C LEU A 249 -8.02 18.05 -8.60
N MET A 250 -6.92 18.70 -8.21
CA MET A 250 -6.24 19.73 -9.01
C MET A 250 -5.95 19.32 -10.46
N PRO A 251 -5.48 18.09 -10.75
CA PRO A 251 -5.32 17.64 -12.15
C PRO A 251 -6.65 17.58 -12.91
N ALA A 252 -7.70 17.01 -12.32
CA ALA A 252 -9.01 16.92 -12.96
C ALA A 252 -9.63 18.31 -13.21
N ILE A 253 -9.46 19.25 -12.27
CA ILE A 253 -9.90 20.65 -12.39
C ILE A 253 -9.19 21.31 -13.58
N GLY A 254 -7.87 21.24 -13.63
CA GLY A 254 -7.09 21.82 -14.73
C GLY A 254 -7.43 21.20 -16.08
N THR A 255 -7.70 19.89 -16.11
CA THR A 255 -8.15 19.17 -17.30
C THR A 255 -9.50 19.70 -17.80
N ALA A 256 -10.46 19.96 -16.91
CA ALA A 256 -11.75 20.54 -17.29
C ALA A 256 -11.60 21.98 -17.85
N ILE A 257 -10.72 22.79 -17.25
CA ILE A 257 -10.42 24.15 -17.70
C ILE A 257 -9.82 24.13 -19.11
N ILE A 258 -8.76 23.35 -19.32
CA ILE A 258 -8.07 23.25 -20.63
C ILE A 258 -9.00 22.70 -21.71
N ALA A 259 -9.84 21.71 -21.37
CA ALA A 259 -10.81 21.17 -22.33
C ALA A 259 -11.84 22.22 -22.77
N ALA A 260 -12.24 23.13 -21.87
CA ALA A 260 -13.14 24.23 -22.20
C ALA A 260 -12.46 25.33 -23.04
N GLU A 261 -11.18 25.62 -22.80
CA GLU A 261 -10.40 26.57 -23.60
C GLU A 261 -10.18 26.08 -25.04
N ARG A 262 -9.92 24.78 -25.21
CA ARG A 262 -9.75 24.16 -26.54
C ARG A 262 -11.03 24.12 -27.36
N ASP A 263 -12.18 24.25 -26.73
CA ASP A 263 -13.49 24.27 -27.40
C ASP A 263 -13.91 25.69 -27.84
N GLN A 264 -12.98 26.65 -27.85
CA GLN A 264 -13.26 28.03 -28.27
C GLN A 264 -13.13 28.25 -29.80
N PRO A 265 -14.04 29.02 -30.43
CA PRO A 265 -15.17 29.71 -29.81
C PRO A 265 -16.26 28.74 -29.32
N PRO A 266 -16.89 29.01 -28.16
CA PRO A 266 -17.88 28.12 -27.55
C PRO A 266 -18.99 27.76 -28.55
N GLY A 267 -19.32 26.47 -28.67
CA GLY A 267 -20.41 25.99 -29.53
C GLY A 267 -20.00 25.46 -30.90
N LYS A 268 -18.70 25.31 -31.21
CA LYS A 268 -18.27 24.53 -32.39
C LYS A 268 -18.58 23.03 -32.28
N ARG A 269 -18.65 22.48 -31.06
CA ARG A 269 -19.09 21.10 -30.80
C ARG A 269 -20.49 21.09 -30.21
N ALA A 270 -21.32 20.15 -30.68
CA ALA A 270 -22.63 19.91 -30.12
C ALA A 270 -22.48 19.47 -28.64
N PRO A 271 -23.28 20.01 -27.71
CA PRO A 271 -23.22 19.60 -26.32
C PRO A 271 -23.52 18.11 -26.16
N ILE A 272 -22.71 17.44 -25.35
CA ILE A 272 -22.72 15.99 -25.19
C ILE A 272 -23.80 15.58 -24.17
N LEU A 273 -24.56 14.54 -24.51
CA LEU A 273 -25.52 13.92 -23.59
C LEU A 273 -24.79 12.98 -22.63
N TRP A 274 -25.21 12.96 -21.37
CA TRP A 274 -24.71 12.03 -20.37
C TRP A 274 -24.88 10.56 -20.79
N THR A 275 -26.01 10.24 -21.41
CA THR A 275 -26.32 8.89 -21.93
C THR A 275 -25.29 8.41 -22.96
N ASP A 276 -24.76 9.32 -23.77
CA ASP A 276 -23.78 8.98 -24.81
C ASP A 276 -22.42 8.67 -24.17
N LEU A 277 -22.02 9.44 -23.15
CA LEU A 277 -20.80 9.18 -22.39
C LEU A 277 -20.86 7.80 -21.71
N CYS A 278 -21.95 7.53 -20.97
CA CYS A 278 -22.12 6.25 -20.29
C CYS A 278 -22.15 5.08 -21.28
N SER A 279 -22.85 5.23 -22.41
CA SER A 279 -22.96 4.16 -23.41
C SER A 279 -21.62 3.82 -24.06
N LYS A 280 -20.79 4.82 -24.39
CA LYS A 280 -19.44 4.60 -24.93
C LYS A 280 -18.57 3.80 -23.96
N VAL A 281 -18.55 4.17 -22.68
CA VAL A 281 -17.78 3.44 -21.65
C VAL A 281 -18.29 2.02 -21.45
N ARG A 282 -19.62 1.83 -21.43
CA ARG A 282 -20.24 0.50 -21.28
C ARG A 282 -19.88 -0.44 -22.42
N ILE A 283 -19.96 0.03 -23.67
CA ILE A 283 -19.60 -0.78 -24.85
C ILE A 283 -18.14 -1.22 -24.80
N ALA A 284 -17.22 -0.33 -24.42
CA ALA A 284 -15.80 -0.67 -24.30
C ALA A 284 -15.54 -1.73 -23.23
N LEU A 285 -16.25 -1.68 -22.10
CA LEU A 285 -16.17 -2.70 -21.05
C LEU A 285 -16.64 -4.08 -21.55
N GLU A 286 -17.76 -4.11 -22.28
CA GLU A 286 -18.30 -5.35 -22.85
C GLU A 286 -17.38 -5.98 -23.92
N GLN A 287 -16.58 -5.16 -24.62
CA GLN A 287 -15.58 -5.63 -25.57
C GLN A 287 -14.34 -6.18 -24.86
N ALA A 288 -13.82 -5.45 -23.86
CA ALA A 288 -12.65 -5.87 -23.08
C ALA A 288 -12.88 -7.19 -22.33
N ASP A 289 -14.11 -7.46 -21.89
CA ASP A 289 -14.46 -8.74 -21.25
C ASP A 289 -14.45 -9.93 -22.22
N ARG A 290 -14.59 -9.70 -23.55
CA ARG A 290 -14.57 -10.75 -24.57
C ARG A 290 -13.17 -11.03 -25.10
N GLU A 291 -12.32 -10.01 -25.22
CA GLU A 291 -10.99 -10.10 -25.84
C GLU A 291 -9.87 -10.25 -24.79
N ARG A 292 -9.96 -11.28 -23.94
CA ARG A 292 -8.90 -11.57 -22.96
C ARG A 292 -7.87 -12.55 -23.52
N PRO A 293 -6.67 -12.11 -23.95
CA PRO A 293 -5.59 -13.04 -24.26
C PRO A 293 -5.05 -13.64 -22.96
N GLY A 294 -5.16 -14.96 -22.79
CA GLY A 294 -4.48 -15.67 -21.71
C GLY A 294 -2.99 -15.84 -22.00
N GLY A 295 -2.14 -15.63 -21.00
CA GLY A 295 -0.69 -15.82 -21.07
C GLY A 295 -0.22 -17.16 -20.46
N TYR A 296 -0.93 -17.65 -19.45
CA TYR A 296 -0.56 -18.84 -18.68
C TYR A 296 -1.70 -19.86 -18.58
N ARG A 297 -1.35 -21.08 -18.17
CA ARG A 297 -2.34 -22.12 -17.85
C ARG A 297 -2.99 -21.83 -16.48
N PRO A 298 -4.27 -22.19 -16.27
CA PRO A 298 -4.91 -22.10 -14.96
C PRO A 298 -4.11 -22.79 -13.87
N LEU A 299 -4.14 -22.22 -12.66
CA LEU A 299 -3.53 -22.83 -11.49
C LEU A 299 -4.31 -24.08 -11.08
N VAL A 300 -3.59 -25.13 -10.65
CA VAL A 300 -4.18 -26.39 -10.18
C VAL A 300 -3.97 -26.48 -8.67
N THR A 301 -5.04 -26.73 -7.92
CA THR A 301 -4.95 -27.02 -6.49
C THR A 301 -4.35 -28.41 -6.30
N LEU A 302 -3.15 -28.49 -5.73
CA LEU A 302 -2.65 -29.75 -5.19
C LEU A 302 -3.39 -30.04 -3.89
N THR A 303 -3.81 -31.28 -3.65
CA THR A 303 -4.29 -31.70 -2.33
C THR A 303 -3.17 -31.47 -1.33
N ALA A 304 -3.31 -30.42 -0.51
CA ALA A 304 -2.42 -30.17 0.60
C ALA A 304 -2.38 -31.42 1.48
N ALA A 305 -1.19 -31.86 1.86
CA ALA A 305 -1.06 -32.77 2.99
C ALA A 305 -1.79 -32.08 4.16
N GLY A 306 -2.82 -32.74 4.70
CA GLY A 306 -3.71 -32.13 5.68
C GLY A 306 -2.93 -31.55 6.87
N ASP A 307 -3.52 -30.55 7.50
CA ASP A 307 -3.05 -30.04 8.79
C ASP A 307 -2.81 -31.22 9.74
N GLY A 308 -1.56 -31.44 10.15
CA GLY A 308 -1.15 -32.63 10.91
C GLY A 308 -2.11 -32.94 12.07
N VAL A 309 -2.36 -34.23 12.30
CA VAL A 309 -3.32 -34.69 13.32
C VAL A 309 -2.88 -34.24 14.71
N LEU A 310 -3.65 -33.33 15.31
CA LEU A 310 -3.45 -32.94 16.71
C LEU A 310 -3.80 -34.11 17.62
N ILE A 311 -2.90 -34.45 18.55
CA ILE A 311 -3.12 -35.53 19.50
C ILE A 311 -3.79 -34.96 20.75
N GLN A 312 -5.01 -35.42 21.01
CA GLN A 312 -5.68 -35.14 22.28
C GLN A 312 -5.05 -35.99 23.38
N PRO A 313 -4.60 -35.39 24.50
CA PRO A 313 -4.12 -36.14 25.65
C PRO A 313 -5.20 -37.13 26.13
N ARG A 314 -4.83 -38.39 26.35
CA ARG A 314 -5.78 -39.45 26.75
C ARG A 314 -6.20 -39.37 28.23
N ASP A 315 -5.45 -38.63 29.06
CA ASP A 315 -5.62 -38.61 30.52
C ASP A 315 -5.96 -37.21 31.07
N ALA A 316 -6.79 -37.17 32.13
CA ALA A 316 -7.13 -35.94 32.88
C ALA A 316 -5.99 -35.42 33.81
N GLY A 317 -4.77 -35.94 33.64
CA GLY A 317 -3.60 -35.64 34.47
C GLY A 317 -2.80 -34.41 34.03
N LYS A 318 -1.59 -34.22 34.60
CA LYS A 318 -0.65 -33.21 34.12
C LYS A 318 -0.04 -33.65 32.78
N THR A 319 -0.34 -32.95 31.69
CA THR A 319 0.23 -33.23 30.37
C THR A 319 1.63 -32.65 30.27
N ARG A 320 2.65 -33.51 30.14
CA ARG A 320 4.02 -33.07 29.85
C ARG A 320 4.10 -32.55 28.43
N ALA A 321 4.61 -31.33 28.26
CA ALA A 321 4.73 -30.70 26.95
C ALA A 321 5.99 -29.84 26.83
N TYR A 322 6.37 -29.57 25.59
CA TYR A 322 7.43 -28.61 25.23
C TYR A 322 6.82 -27.55 24.35
N LEU A 323 7.23 -26.30 24.55
CA LEU A 323 6.67 -25.14 23.88
C LEU A 323 7.68 -24.60 22.87
N GLY A 324 7.27 -24.52 21.60
CA GLY A 324 7.97 -23.79 20.56
C GLY A 324 7.23 -22.50 20.23
N ILE A 325 7.93 -21.37 20.19
CA ILE A 325 7.37 -20.07 19.78
C ILE A 325 8.20 -19.53 18.61
N ASP A 326 7.54 -19.25 17.49
CA ASP A 326 8.10 -18.51 16.36
C ASP A 326 7.48 -17.11 16.33
N VAL A 327 8.30 -16.11 16.66
CA VAL A 327 7.86 -14.71 16.69
C VAL A 327 8.46 -13.97 15.52
N GLY A 328 7.64 -13.81 14.49
CA GLY A 328 7.91 -12.93 13.36
C GLY A 328 7.42 -11.51 13.61
N SER A 329 7.66 -10.66 12.62
CA SER A 329 7.18 -9.27 12.52
C SER A 329 5.75 -9.18 11.97
N ILE A 330 5.27 -10.22 11.28
CA ILE A 330 3.92 -10.28 10.71
C ILE A 330 3.03 -11.24 11.51
N SER A 331 3.56 -12.40 11.89
CA SER A 331 2.84 -13.42 12.63
C SER A 331 3.64 -14.00 13.78
N THR A 332 2.91 -14.38 14.81
CA THR A 332 3.39 -15.09 15.99
C THR A 332 2.73 -16.46 16.01
N LYS A 333 3.55 -17.51 16.02
CA LYS A 333 3.10 -18.90 16.02
C LYS A 333 3.59 -19.55 17.29
N ALA A 334 2.77 -20.42 17.88
CA ALA A 334 3.21 -21.24 18.99
C ALA A 334 2.64 -22.65 18.87
N VAL A 335 3.43 -23.63 19.27
CA VAL A 335 3.08 -25.06 19.22
C VAL A 335 3.47 -25.73 20.52
N LEU A 336 2.59 -26.58 21.03
CA LEU A 336 2.88 -27.53 22.09
C LEU A 336 3.13 -28.90 21.46
N ILE A 337 4.22 -29.55 21.87
CA ILE A 337 4.55 -30.92 21.48
C ILE A 337 4.70 -31.81 22.72
N ASP A 338 4.48 -33.11 22.58
CA ASP A 338 4.80 -34.09 23.62
C ASP A 338 6.29 -34.51 23.61
N GLY A 339 6.66 -35.46 24.47
CA GLY A 339 8.03 -35.99 24.53
C GLY A 339 8.48 -36.83 23.33
N GLU A 340 7.55 -37.22 22.45
CA GLU A 340 7.84 -37.91 21.19
C GLU A 340 7.90 -36.93 20.00
N GLY A 341 7.70 -35.63 20.24
CA GLY A 341 7.73 -34.59 19.22
C GLY A 341 6.41 -34.43 18.46
N ARG A 342 5.31 -34.99 18.95
CA ARG A 342 4.00 -34.94 18.28
C ARG A 342 3.23 -33.68 18.67
N PRO A 343 2.60 -32.95 17.73
CA PRO A 343 1.81 -31.76 18.03
C PRO A 343 0.57 -32.05 18.90
N LEU A 344 0.46 -31.34 20.02
CA LEU A 344 -0.69 -31.37 20.94
C LEU A 344 -1.67 -30.24 20.64
N SER A 345 -1.16 -29.03 20.42
CA SER A 345 -1.96 -27.82 20.16
C SER A 345 -1.09 -26.81 19.41
N LYS A 346 -1.73 -25.98 18.58
CA LYS A 346 -1.07 -24.94 17.80
C LYS A 346 -1.90 -23.66 17.77
N VAL A 347 -1.22 -22.54 17.58
CA VAL A 347 -1.86 -21.25 17.35
C VAL A 347 -1.05 -20.45 16.33
N TYR A 348 -1.78 -19.73 15.48
CA TYR A 348 -1.23 -18.77 14.54
C TYR A 348 -1.97 -17.44 14.75
N LEU A 349 -1.25 -16.39 15.13
CA LEU A 349 -1.78 -15.06 15.35
C LEU A 349 -1.02 -14.04 14.50
N ARG A 350 -1.65 -12.90 14.21
CA ARG A 350 -0.96 -11.71 13.71
C ARG A 350 -0.19 -11.05 14.85
N THR A 351 1.05 -10.65 14.58
CA THR A 351 1.90 -9.96 15.57
C THR A 351 1.41 -8.53 15.82
N GLN A 352 0.96 -7.83 14.78
CA GLN A 352 0.44 -6.45 14.85
C GLN A 352 1.39 -5.49 15.58
N ASP A 353 2.69 -5.58 15.30
CA ASP A 353 3.78 -4.82 15.95
C ASP A 353 3.86 -4.96 17.48
N ASP A 354 3.17 -5.93 18.05
CA ASP A 354 3.13 -6.21 19.47
C ASP A 354 3.63 -7.65 19.72
N PRO A 355 4.94 -7.92 19.57
CA PRO A 355 5.48 -9.27 19.72
C PRO A 355 5.23 -9.86 21.10
N LEU A 356 5.26 -9.03 22.15
CA LEU A 356 5.01 -9.48 23.52
C LEU A 356 3.54 -9.80 23.75
N GLY A 357 2.61 -8.90 23.42
CA GLY A 357 1.18 -9.16 23.60
C GLY A 357 0.66 -10.22 22.64
N ALA A 358 1.16 -10.34 21.41
CA ALA A 358 0.86 -11.46 20.52
C ALA A 358 1.31 -12.79 21.12
N THR A 359 2.49 -12.82 21.75
CA THR A 359 2.97 -14.01 22.49
C THR A 359 2.04 -14.32 23.67
N GLN A 360 1.65 -13.33 24.48
CA GLN A 360 0.71 -13.54 25.59
C GLN A 360 -0.62 -14.12 25.11
N ARG A 361 -1.21 -13.56 24.05
CA ARG A 361 -2.45 -14.06 23.44
C ARG A 361 -2.28 -15.49 22.92
N ALA A 362 -1.14 -15.81 22.31
CA ALA A 362 -0.82 -17.15 21.84
C ALA A 362 -0.77 -18.16 23.01
N LEU A 363 -0.11 -17.82 24.11
CA LEU A 363 -0.02 -18.67 25.30
C LEU A 363 -1.39 -18.91 25.95
N VAL A 364 -2.21 -17.86 26.07
CA VAL A 364 -3.59 -17.97 26.58
C VAL A 364 -4.42 -18.88 25.67
N SER A 365 -4.31 -18.75 24.35
CA SER A 365 -5.02 -19.61 23.39
C SER A 365 -4.59 -21.07 23.50
N LEU A 366 -3.28 -21.35 23.57
CA LEU A 366 -2.77 -22.70 23.75
C LEU A 366 -3.25 -23.32 25.07
N GLN A 367 -3.23 -22.55 26.16
CA GLN A 367 -3.74 -23.03 27.45
C GLN A 367 -5.24 -23.35 27.39
N ALA A 368 -6.04 -22.52 26.73
CA ALA A 368 -7.48 -22.73 26.58
C ALA A 368 -7.83 -23.95 25.71
N GLN A 369 -6.98 -24.29 24.73
CA GLN A 369 -7.15 -25.50 23.91
C GLN A 369 -6.84 -26.80 24.68
N MET A 370 -6.17 -26.72 25.82
CA MET A 370 -5.73 -27.88 26.58
C MET A 370 -6.62 -28.11 27.81
N ASN A 371 -7.30 -29.26 27.83
CA ASN A 371 -8.10 -29.70 28.97
C ASN A 371 -7.21 -30.29 30.08
N GLY A 372 -6.58 -29.46 30.92
CA GLY A 372 -5.80 -29.94 32.07
C GLY A 372 -4.66 -29.02 32.51
N ARG A 373 -3.86 -29.46 33.50
CA ARG A 373 -2.65 -28.74 33.92
C ARG A 373 -1.49 -29.11 32.99
N LEU A 374 -0.95 -28.14 32.26
CA LEU A 374 0.27 -28.33 31.49
C LEU A 374 1.49 -28.38 32.41
N ASP A 375 2.40 -29.30 32.13
CA ASP A 375 3.72 -29.42 32.75
C ASP A 375 4.78 -29.15 31.68
N ILE A 376 5.06 -27.86 31.45
CA ILE A 376 6.00 -27.41 30.42
C ILE A 376 7.43 -27.76 30.87
N ARG A 377 8.10 -28.63 30.10
CA ARG A 377 9.46 -29.13 30.39
C ARG A 377 10.56 -28.41 29.64
N GLY A 378 10.21 -27.61 28.64
CA GLY A 378 11.15 -26.75 27.95
C GLY A 378 10.44 -25.77 27.04
N VAL A 379 11.05 -24.60 26.87
CA VAL A 379 10.59 -23.50 26.02
C VAL A 379 11.70 -23.12 25.05
N ALA A 380 11.40 -23.15 23.76
CA ALA A 380 12.31 -22.68 22.72
C ALA A 380 11.66 -21.56 21.90
N VAL A 381 12.44 -20.54 21.55
CA VAL A 381 11.97 -19.39 20.79
C VAL A 381 12.84 -19.17 19.54
N THR A 382 12.17 -18.88 18.43
CA THR A 382 12.77 -18.54 17.13
C THR A 382 12.06 -17.35 16.48
N GLY A 383 12.47 -16.99 15.27
CA GLY A 383 11.96 -15.83 14.53
C GLY A 383 12.73 -14.54 14.79
N SER A 384 12.25 -13.43 14.24
CA SER A 384 12.92 -12.12 14.34
C SER A 384 12.79 -11.50 15.75
N GLY A 385 11.66 -11.71 16.44
CA GLY A 385 11.42 -11.24 17.81
C GLY A 385 12.01 -12.13 18.91
N ARG A 386 12.78 -13.15 18.56
CA ARG A 386 13.20 -14.22 19.48
C ARG A 386 14.01 -13.78 20.70
N ALA A 387 14.80 -12.72 20.59
CA ALA A 387 15.63 -12.24 21.70
C ALA A 387 14.75 -11.58 22.77
N LEU A 388 13.90 -10.65 22.35
CA LEU A 388 12.92 -9.98 23.20
C LEU A 388 11.98 -11.00 23.86
N VAL A 389 11.31 -11.82 23.06
CA VAL A 389 10.35 -12.79 23.57
C VAL A 389 11.03 -13.88 24.39
N GLY A 390 12.20 -14.35 23.96
CA GLY A 390 12.99 -15.36 24.68
C GLY A 390 13.35 -14.90 26.10
N SER A 391 13.77 -13.65 26.27
CA SER A 391 14.00 -13.08 27.61
C SER A 391 12.71 -12.97 28.44
N TYR A 392 11.59 -12.61 27.80
CA TYR A 392 10.31 -12.38 28.46
C TYR A 392 9.68 -13.68 28.97
N VAL A 393 9.74 -14.76 28.18
CA VAL A 393 9.16 -16.07 28.57
C VAL A 393 10.13 -16.95 29.35
N GLY A 394 11.37 -16.51 29.55
CA GLY A 394 12.42 -17.32 30.18
C GLY A 394 12.80 -18.55 29.36
N ALA A 395 12.97 -18.38 28.04
CA ALA A 395 13.24 -19.48 27.13
C ALA A 395 14.54 -20.22 27.46
N ASP A 396 14.48 -21.56 27.50
CA ASP A 396 15.66 -22.42 27.68
C ASP A 396 16.58 -22.40 26.46
N LEU A 397 16.00 -22.19 25.27
CA LEU A 397 16.74 -22.14 24.02
C LEU A 397 16.22 -21.02 23.11
N ILE A 398 17.13 -20.14 22.69
CA ILE A 398 16.86 -19.14 21.65
C ILE A 398 17.70 -19.52 20.43
N LYS A 399 17.03 -19.88 19.33
CA LYS A 399 17.71 -20.33 18.11
C LYS A 399 17.19 -19.57 16.89
N ASN A 400 18.00 -19.52 15.84
CA ASN A 400 17.58 -18.95 14.56
C ASN A 400 16.53 -19.83 13.87
N GLU A 401 15.77 -19.22 12.96
CA GLU A 401 14.68 -19.87 12.25
C GLU A 401 15.16 -20.98 11.32
N ILE A 402 16.27 -20.76 10.62
CA ILE A 402 16.86 -21.73 9.68
C ILE A 402 17.16 -23.06 10.37
N THR A 403 17.79 -23.04 11.56
CA THR A 403 18.09 -24.27 12.29
C THR A 403 16.81 -24.92 12.85
N ALA A 404 15.83 -24.12 13.29
CA ALA A 404 14.56 -24.65 13.76
C ALA A 404 13.76 -25.35 12.63
N GLN A 405 13.68 -24.73 11.45
CA GLN A 405 13.04 -25.28 10.26
C GLN A 405 13.75 -26.55 9.78
N ALA A 406 15.07 -26.53 9.68
CA ALA A 406 15.85 -27.72 9.31
C ALA A 406 15.62 -28.88 10.28
N ARG A 407 15.62 -28.61 11.59
CA ARG A 407 15.35 -29.63 12.62
C ARG A 407 13.95 -30.21 12.49
N ALA A 408 12.95 -29.36 12.22
CA ALA A 408 11.57 -29.80 12.02
C ALA A 408 11.45 -30.67 10.76
N ALA A 409 12.01 -30.24 9.63
CA ALA A 409 11.99 -30.98 8.37
C ALA A 409 12.60 -32.38 8.52
N VAL A 410 13.80 -32.48 9.12
CA VAL A 410 14.46 -33.78 9.36
C VAL A 410 13.65 -34.69 10.27
N ALA A 411 12.90 -34.12 11.23
CA ALA A 411 12.07 -34.90 12.14
C ALA A 411 10.76 -35.39 11.50
N THR A 412 10.19 -34.64 10.55
CA THR A 412 8.87 -34.95 9.97
C THR A 412 8.93 -35.57 8.58
N ALA A 413 9.98 -35.29 7.82
CA ALA A 413 10.19 -35.74 6.45
C ALA A 413 11.71 -35.94 6.21
N PRO A 414 12.30 -37.03 6.73
CA PRO A 414 13.74 -37.28 6.70
C PRO A 414 14.36 -37.33 5.30
N GLU A 415 13.54 -37.55 4.27
CA GLU A 415 13.93 -37.59 2.86
C GLU A 415 14.09 -36.20 2.22
N VAL A 416 13.67 -35.14 2.90
CA VAL A 416 13.75 -33.77 2.37
C VAL A 416 15.19 -33.27 2.40
N ASP A 417 15.70 -32.91 1.22
CA ASP A 417 17.01 -32.26 1.05
C ASP A 417 16.91 -30.74 0.89
N THR A 418 15.71 -30.20 0.66
CA THR A 418 15.53 -28.79 0.28
C THR A 418 14.26 -28.23 0.91
N ILE A 419 14.40 -27.09 1.58
CA ILE A 419 13.29 -26.35 2.18
C ILE A 419 13.13 -25.01 1.46
N PHE A 420 11.91 -24.76 0.97
CA PHE A 420 11.46 -23.43 0.56
C PHE A 420 10.49 -22.92 1.62
N GLU A 421 10.80 -21.78 2.21
CA GLU A 421 9.86 -21.09 3.09
C GLU A 421 9.55 -19.71 2.50
N ILE A 422 8.26 -19.48 2.20
CA ILE A 422 7.77 -18.19 1.73
C ILE A 422 7.11 -17.50 2.91
N GLY A 423 7.89 -16.70 3.62
CA GLY A 423 7.45 -15.95 4.77
C GLY A 423 6.69 -14.69 4.38
N GLY A 424 6.24 -13.96 5.40
CA GLY A 424 5.59 -12.67 5.21
C GLY A 424 6.55 -11.63 4.62
N GLN A 425 7.82 -11.62 5.02
CA GLN A 425 8.77 -10.55 4.68
C GLN A 425 10.01 -11.01 3.93
N ASP A 426 10.38 -12.27 4.11
CA ASP A 426 11.46 -12.91 3.40
C ASP A 426 10.99 -14.27 2.90
N ALA A 427 11.76 -14.80 1.98
CA ALA A 427 11.69 -16.11 1.40
C ALA A 427 13.07 -16.73 1.55
N LYS A 428 13.07 -17.99 1.94
CA LYS A 428 14.25 -18.74 2.32
C LYS A 428 14.36 -19.98 1.48
N PHE A 429 15.59 -20.24 1.05
CA PHE A 429 16.02 -21.50 0.49
C PHE A 429 17.02 -22.11 1.47
N ILE A 430 16.84 -23.37 1.83
CA ILE A 430 17.75 -24.10 2.73
C ILE A 430 18.03 -25.46 2.08
N ARG A 431 19.30 -25.81 1.91
CA ARG A 431 19.74 -27.13 1.46
C ARG A 431 20.30 -27.94 2.61
N LEU A 432 19.88 -29.19 2.69
CA LEU A 432 20.26 -30.18 3.68
C LEU A 432 21.05 -31.31 3.01
N GLU A 433 22.11 -31.77 3.66
CA GLU A 433 22.80 -33.03 3.33
C GLU A 433 22.91 -33.84 4.64
N ASP A 434 22.44 -35.08 4.63
CA ASP A 434 22.37 -35.95 5.82
C ASP A 434 21.70 -35.28 7.05
N GLY A 435 20.68 -34.46 6.79
CA GLY A 435 19.95 -33.70 7.82
C GLY A 435 20.70 -32.50 8.39
N ILE A 436 21.83 -32.10 7.79
CA ILE A 436 22.65 -30.95 8.19
C ILE A 436 22.47 -29.84 7.16
N VAL A 437 22.29 -28.60 7.62
CA VAL A 437 22.25 -27.43 6.72
C VAL A 437 23.62 -27.21 6.10
N VAL A 438 23.73 -27.37 4.78
CA VAL A 438 24.96 -27.15 4.01
C VAL A 438 24.97 -25.85 3.23
N ASP A 439 23.79 -25.32 2.90
CA ASP A 439 23.65 -24.07 2.16
C ASP A 439 22.31 -23.39 2.48
N PHE A 440 22.26 -22.07 2.39
CA PHE A 440 21.02 -21.31 2.51
C PHE A 440 21.10 -19.95 1.82
N ALA A 441 19.98 -19.49 1.27
CA ALA A 441 19.83 -18.17 0.67
C ALA A 441 18.57 -17.48 1.19
N LEU A 442 18.63 -16.14 1.29
CA LEU A 442 17.57 -15.29 1.86
C LEU A 442 17.32 -14.10 0.93
N ASN A 443 16.07 -13.83 0.54
CA ASN A 443 15.74 -12.64 -0.25
C ASN A 443 15.50 -11.39 0.64
N LYS A 444 16.52 -10.95 1.37
CA LYS A 444 16.39 -9.84 2.35
C LYS A 444 15.87 -8.51 1.77
N ALA A 445 15.93 -8.35 0.45
CA ALA A 445 15.83 -7.05 -0.20
C ALA A 445 14.59 -6.82 -1.08
N CYS A 446 13.79 -7.84 -1.40
CA CYS A 446 12.68 -7.66 -2.34
C CYS A 446 11.40 -8.28 -1.79
N ALA A 447 10.32 -7.48 -1.71
CA ALA A 447 9.01 -8.02 -1.36
C ALA A 447 8.49 -8.98 -2.44
N ALA A 448 8.99 -8.87 -3.69
CA ALA A 448 8.65 -9.80 -4.76
C ALA A 448 9.04 -11.22 -4.36
N GLY A 449 8.04 -12.10 -4.32
CA GLY A 449 8.18 -13.49 -3.87
C GLY A 449 7.90 -13.73 -2.39
N THR A 450 7.30 -12.78 -1.66
CA THR A 450 6.93 -12.94 -0.24
C THR A 450 5.41 -12.80 -0.04
N GLY A 451 4.89 -13.29 1.09
CA GLY A 451 3.48 -13.16 1.43
C GLY A 451 2.99 -11.71 1.55
N SER A 452 3.84 -10.78 2.02
CA SER A 452 3.48 -9.36 2.11
C SER A 452 3.16 -8.74 0.76
N PHE A 453 3.82 -9.18 -0.32
CA PHE A 453 3.52 -8.68 -1.67
C PHE A 453 2.14 -9.11 -2.15
N LEU A 454 1.73 -10.36 -1.88
CA LEU A 454 0.39 -10.84 -2.23
C LEU A 454 -0.68 -10.09 -1.42
N GLU A 455 -0.43 -9.87 -0.14
CA GLU A 455 -1.29 -9.07 0.74
C GLU A 455 -1.41 -7.61 0.25
N GLU A 456 -0.32 -7.01 -0.19
CA GLU A 456 -0.33 -5.68 -0.83
C GLU A 456 -1.17 -5.66 -2.12
N GLN A 457 -1.07 -6.68 -2.97
CA GLN A 457 -1.88 -6.75 -4.19
C GLN A 457 -3.36 -6.98 -3.87
N ALA A 458 -3.69 -7.81 -2.87
CA ALA A 458 -5.05 -8.05 -2.43
C ALA A 458 -5.71 -6.73 -1.98
N MET A 459 -5.04 -5.97 -1.09
CA MET A 459 -5.53 -4.67 -0.63
C MET A 459 -5.77 -3.69 -1.80
N ARG A 460 -4.86 -3.64 -2.78
CA ARG A 460 -5.01 -2.76 -3.96
C ARG A 460 -6.19 -3.14 -4.83
N LEU A 461 -6.53 -4.42 -4.90
CA LEU A 461 -7.69 -4.94 -5.63
C LEU A 461 -8.98 -4.84 -4.78
N GLY A 462 -8.89 -4.42 -3.52
CA GLY A 462 -10.04 -4.32 -2.63
C GLY A 462 -10.57 -5.67 -2.16
N VAL A 463 -9.73 -6.69 -2.12
CA VAL A 463 -10.08 -8.07 -1.73
C VAL A 463 -9.21 -8.55 -0.58
N SER A 464 -9.67 -9.56 0.16
CA SER A 464 -8.85 -10.25 1.16
C SER A 464 -7.80 -11.16 0.50
N ILE A 465 -6.82 -11.62 1.27
CA ILE A 465 -5.83 -12.59 0.76
C ILE A 465 -6.49 -13.92 0.38
N GLU A 466 -7.50 -14.35 1.13
CA GLU A 466 -8.29 -15.54 0.85
C GLU A 466 -9.08 -15.39 -0.45
N GLU A 467 -9.72 -14.24 -0.66
CA GLU A 467 -10.43 -13.91 -1.89
C GLU A 467 -9.47 -13.86 -3.08
N LEU A 468 -8.28 -13.26 -2.93
CA LEU A 468 -7.25 -13.23 -3.97
C LEU A 468 -6.85 -14.66 -4.38
N ILE A 469 -6.68 -15.57 -3.43
CA ILE A 469 -6.35 -16.99 -3.71
C ILE A 469 -7.48 -17.65 -4.51
N GLN A 470 -8.74 -17.46 -4.12
CA GLN A 470 -9.88 -18.03 -4.85
C GLN A 470 -9.99 -17.47 -6.27
N LEU A 471 -9.81 -16.15 -6.43
CA LEU A 471 -9.80 -15.50 -7.73
C LEU A 471 -8.68 -16.04 -8.62
N ALA A 472 -7.46 -16.20 -8.08
CA ALA A 472 -6.32 -16.74 -8.80
C ALA A 472 -6.54 -18.20 -9.25
N LEU A 473 -7.07 -19.05 -8.36
CA LEU A 473 -7.35 -20.47 -8.67
C LEU A 473 -8.52 -20.64 -9.64
N SER A 474 -9.50 -19.75 -9.62
CA SER A 474 -10.66 -19.78 -10.51
C SER A 474 -10.40 -19.14 -11.89
N ALA A 475 -9.25 -18.47 -12.07
CA ALA A 475 -8.95 -17.73 -13.29
C ALA A 475 -8.77 -18.69 -14.49
N PRO A 476 -9.62 -18.62 -15.53
CA PRO A 476 -9.52 -19.52 -16.68
C PRO A 476 -8.39 -19.13 -17.65
N GLN A 477 -7.93 -17.88 -17.57
CA GLN A 477 -6.93 -17.28 -18.46
C GLN A 477 -6.02 -16.32 -17.65
N PRO A 478 -5.11 -16.84 -16.81
CA PRO A 478 -4.12 -16.01 -16.14
C PRO A 478 -3.21 -15.32 -17.17
N VAL A 479 -2.79 -14.09 -16.86
CA VAL A 479 -2.04 -13.19 -17.75
C VAL A 479 -0.59 -13.07 -17.30
#